data_AF-A0A7K4RG02-F1
#
_entry.id   AF-A0A7K4RG02-F1
#
_cell.length_a   1.000
_cell.length_b   1.000
_cell.length_c   1.000
_cell.angle_alpha   90.00
_cell.angle_beta   90.00
_cell.angle_gamma   90.00
#
_symmetry.space_group_name_H-M   'P 1'
#
loop_
_entity.id
_entity.type
_entity.pdbx_description
1 polymer ?
#
loop_
_entity_poly.entity_id
_entity_poly.type
_entity_poly.pdbx_seq_one_letter_code
_entity_poly.pdbx_strand_id
1 'polypeptide(L)'
;IPQISYASTAPELSDPGRYEFFSRVVPPDSYQAQAMVAVVRALGWSYVSTLASEGNYGESGVEAFVHSSREAGGLCIAQSIKIPREPRPGEFMKVIGRLMETSTARGVVLFANEDDIRRVLEAATLANLSGHFSWVGSDSWGAKMAPVQGLEEAAHGAITILPKRASVPGFDEYFTSRSLENNRRNLWFHEFWEDDFNCRL
;
A
#
# COMPACT_ATOMS: atom_id res chain seq x y z
N ILE A 1 -4.20 -17.17 -23.28
CA ILE A 1 -3.47 -17.96 -22.26
C ILE A 1 -4.00 -17.51 -20.91
N PRO A 2 -4.54 -18.41 -20.06
CA PRO A 2 -5.03 -18.03 -18.74
C PRO A 2 -3.91 -17.45 -17.86
N GLN A 3 -4.20 -16.36 -17.16
CA GLN A 3 -3.32 -15.71 -16.20
C GLN A 3 -4.01 -15.63 -14.84
N ILE A 4 -3.35 -16.12 -13.78
CA ILE A 4 -3.86 -16.06 -12.41
C ILE A 4 -2.91 -15.19 -11.57
N SER A 5 -3.37 -14.00 -11.17
CA SER A 5 -2.59 -13.10 -10.31
C SER A 5 -2.79 -13.38 -8.83
N TYR A 6 -1.71 -13.30 -8.06
CA TYR A 6 -1.73 -13.45 -6.60
C TYR A 6 -1.80 -12.12 -5.84
N ALA A 7 -1.66 -10.97 -6.53
CA ALA A 7 -1.53 -9.66 -5.88
C ALA A 7 -2.21 -8.50 -6.61
N SER A 8 -2.70 -8.68 -7.84
CA SER A 8 -3.32 -7.57 -8.59
C SER A 8 -4.77 -7.36 -8.16
N THR A 9 -5.02 -6.32 -7.38
CA THR A 9 -6.32 -6.02 -6.77
C THR A 9 -7.12 -4.92 -7.47
N ALA A 10 -6.56 -4.24 -8.48
CA ALA A 10 -7.25 -3.17 -9.21
C ALA A 10 -8.66 -3.59 -9.69
N PRO A 11 -9.72 -2.77 -9.48
CA PRO A 11 -11.10 -3.14 -9.83
C PRO A 11 -11.31 -3.40 -11.33
N GLU A 12 -10.63 -2.65 -12.20
CA GLU A 12 -10.73 -2.79 -13.66
C GLU A 12 -10.37 -4.18 -14.20
N LEU A 13 -9.54 -4.94 -13.49
CA LEU A 13 -9.16 -6.31 -13.85
C LEU A 13 -10.32 -7.30 -13.72
N SER A 14 -11.47 -6.88 -13.19
CA SER A 14 -12.70 -7.66 -13.15
C SER A 14 -13.59 -7.51 -14.40
N ASP A 15 -13.20 -6.69 -15.39
CA ASP A 15 -13.94 -6.56 -16.66
C ASP A 15 -13.58 -7.71 -17.63
N PRO A 16 -14.49 -8.69 -17.86
CA PRO A 16 -14.22 -9.81 -18.75
C PRO A 16 -14.16 -9.41 -20.22
N GLY A 17 -14.75 -8.28 -20.62
CA GLY A 17 -14.68 -7.76 -21.98
C GLY A 17 -13.30 -7.22 -22.34
N ARG A 18 -12.55 -6.74 -21.34
CA ARG A 18 -11.16 -6.27 -21.50
C ARG A 18 -10.12 -7.34 -21.13
N TYR A 19 -10.43 -8.20 -20.15
CA TYR A 19 -9.48 -9.15 -19.55
C TYR A 19 -10.02 -10.58 -19.52
N GLU A 20 -10.46 -11.10 -20.67
CA GLU A 20 -11.11 -12.42 -20.83
C GLU A 20 -10.36 -13.59 -20.15
N PHE A 21 -9.03 -13.59 -20.22
CA PHE A 21 -8.19 -14.68 -19.67
C PHE A 21 -7.58 -14.38 -18.31
N PHE A 22 -8.00 -13.30 -17.65
CA PHE A 22 -7.45 -12.90 -16.35
C PHE A 22 -8.28 -13.48 -15.19
N SER A 23 -7.60 -13.92 -14.15
CA SER A 23 -8.17 -14.36 -12.89
C SER A 23 -7.24 -13.97 -11.75
N ARG A 24 -7.76 -13.98 -10.51
CA ARG A 24 -6.99 -13.67 -9.32
C ARG A 24 -7.49 -14.41 -8.10
N VAL A 25 -6.60 -14.63 -7.14
CA VAL A 25 -6.90 -15.26 -5.84
C VAL A 25 -7.09 -14.23 -4.71
N VAL A 26 -7.07 -12.94 -5.06
CA VAL A 26 -7.27 -11.82 -4.14
C VAL A 26 -8.55 -11.03 -4.52
N PRO A 27 -9.26 -10.44 -3.55
CA PRO A 27 -10.44 -9.64 -3.84
C PRO A 27 -10.08 -8.32 -4.56
N PRO A 28 -11.02 -7.72 -5.31
CA PRO A 28 -10.84 -6.36 -5.83
C PRO A 28 -10.70 -5.31 -4.73
N ASP A 29 -10.00 -4.22 -5.04
CA ASP A 29 -9.85 -3.04 -4.16
C ASP A 29 -11.19 -2.36 -3.83
N SER A 30 -12.28 -2.66 -4.55
CA SER A 30 -13.61 -2.16 -4.21
C SER A 30 -14.07 -2.64 -2.82
N TYR A 31 -13.76 -3.88 -2.45
CA TYR A 31 -14.05 -4.38 -1.09
C TYR A 31 -13.09 -3.77 -0.06
N GLN A 32 -11.84 -3.54 -0.44
CA GLN A 32 -10.86 -2.89 0.42
C GLN A 32 -11.23 -1.44 0.69
N ALA A 33 -11.70 -0.70 -0.32
CA ALA A 33 -12.22 0.65 -0.20
C ALA A 33 -13.40 0.71 0.78
N GLN A 34 -14.35 -0.22 0.69
CA GLN A 34 -15.46 -0.33 1.65
C GLN A 34 -14.95 -0.57 3.09
N ALA A 35 -13.98 -1.47 3.26
CA ALA A 35 -13.37 -1.73 4.57
C ALA A 35 -12.65 -0.48 5.12
N MET A 36 -11.91 0.25 4.28
CA MET A 36 -11.23 1.48 4.68
C MET A 36 -12.22 2.58 5.05
N VAL A 37 -13.35 2.73 4.33
CA VAL A 37 -14.42 3.65 4.73
C VAL A 37 -15.00 3.27 6.10
N ALA A 38 -15.22 1.98 6.35
CA ALA A 38 -15.70 1.51 7.65
C ALA A 38 -14.71 1.80 8.78
N VAL A 39 -13.41 1.61 8.54
CA VAL A 39 -12.33 1.96 9.49
C VAL A 39 -12.34 3.46 9.77
N VAL A 40 -12.30 4.31 8.73
CA VAL A 40 -12.30 5.77 8.87
C VAL A 40 -13.51 6.26 9.66
N ARG A 41 -14.70 5.68 9.42
CA ARG A 41 -15.91 5.98 10.19
C ARG A 41 -15.82 5.51 11.64
N ALA A 42 -15.26 4.32 11.89
CA ALA A 42 -15.08 3.80 13.25
C ALA A 42 -14.10 4.65 14.07
N LEU A 43 -13.14 5.30 13.41
CA LEU A 43 -12.24 6.30 14.03
C LEU A 43 -12.92 7.65 14.28
N GLY A 44 -14.17 7.84 13.84
CA GLY A 44 -14.91 9.09 13.96
C GLY A 44 -14.40 10.20 13.03
N TRP A 45 -13.65 9.85 11.98
CA TRP A 45 -13.14 10.83 11.02
C TRP A 45 -14.23 11.18 10.01
N SER A 46 -14.49 12.49 9.86
CA SER A 46 -15.44 13.03 8.89
C SER A 46 -14.78 13.85 7.78
N TYR A 47 -13.47 14.11 7.90
CA TYR A 47 -12.71 14.90 6.93
C TYR A 47 -11.31 14.31 6.76
N VAL A 48 -11.02 13.76 5.58
CA VAL A 48 -9.78 13.02 5.30
C VAL A 48 -9.16 13.44 3.97
N SER A 49 -7.84 13.33 3.88
CA SER A 49 -7.11 13.43 2.61
C SER A 49 -6.87 12.04 2.01
N THR A 50 -6.72 11.98 0.69
CA THR A 50 -6.38 10.74 -0.03
C THR A 50 -5.07 10.92 -0.79
N LEU A 51 -4.26 9.88 -0.83
CA LEU A 51 -2.99 9.85 -1.56
C LEU A 51 -2.93 8.58 -2.41
N ALA A 52 -2.65 8.75 -3.70
CA ALA A 52 -2.56 7.66 -4.68
C ALA A 52 -1.21 7.65 -5.38
N SER A 53 -0.57 6.48 -5.50
CA SER A 53 0.48 6.31 -6.52
C SER A 53 -0.16 6.34 -7.91
N GLU A 54 0.44 7.09 -8.84
CA GLU A 54 -0.01 7.14 -10.23
C GLU A 54 0.01 5.75 -10.86
N GLY A 55 -1.08 5.42 -11.56
CA GLY A 55 -1.31 4.10 -12.13
C GLY A 55 -2.56 3.42 -11.58
N ASN A 56 -2.91 2.29 -12.21
CA ASN A 56 -4.24 1.70 -12.09
C ASN A 56 -4.58 1.26 -10.65
N TYR A 57 -3.61 0.77 -9.88
CA TYR A 57 -3.84 0.39 -8.48
C TYR A 57 -4.20 1.60 -7.61
N GLY A 58 -3.35 2.62 -7.60
CA GLY A 58 -3.53 3.77 -6.70
C GLY A 58 -4.75 4.60 -7.06
N GLU A 59 -4.93 4.90 -8.35
CA GLU A 59 -6.02 5.76 -8.82
C GLU A 59 -7.39 5.07 -8.70
N SER A 60 -7.51 3.82 -9.17
CA SER A 60 -8.78 3.09 -9.04
C SER A 60 -9.11 2.74 -7.58
N GLY A 61 -8.10 2.53 -6.74
CA GLY A 61 -8.28 2.35 -5.29
C GLY A 61 -8.86 3.59 -4.62
N VAL A 62 -8.29 4.78 -4.89
CA VAL A 62 -8.85 6.05 -4.38
C VAL A 62 -10.22 6.33 -4.98
N GLU A 63 -10.45 6.09 -6.27
CA GLU A 63 -11.76 6.27 -6.88
C GLU A 63 -12.82 5.39 -6.21
N ALA A 64 -12.50 4.11 -5.95
CA ALA A 64 -13.38 3.21 -5.22
C ALA A 64 -13.64 3.71 -3.78
N PHE A 65 -12.63 4.22 -3.08
CA PHE A 65 -12.80 4.82 -1.75
C PHE A 65 -13.70 6.05 -1.78
N VAL A 66 -13.49 6.96 -2.73
CA VAL A 66 -14.32 8.15 -2.92
C VAL A 66 -15.76 7.75 -3.23
N HIS A 67 -15.98 6.75 -4.09
CA HIS A 67 -17.31 6.24 -4.38
C HIS A 67 -17.98 5.66 -3.13
N SER A 68 -17.32 4.73 -2.43
CA SER A 68 -17.85 4.12 -1.21
C SER A 68 -18.07 5.13 -0.07
N SER A 69 -17.24 6.18 0.03
CA SER A 69 -17.44 7.24 1.03
C SER A 69 -18.71 8.07 0.76
N ARG A 70 -19.02 8.33 -0.51
CA ARG A 70 -20.25 9.03 -0.91
C ARG A 70 -21.50 8.20 -0.63
N GLU A 71 -21.45 6.90 -0.93
CA GLU A 71 -22.55 5.97 -0.64
C GLU A 71 -22.80 5.84 0.87
N ALA A 72 -21.72 5.75 1.66
CA ALA A 72 -21.78 5.61 3.10
C ALA A 72 -22.29 6.88 3.81
N GLY A 73 -22.02 8.06 3.24
CA GLY A 73 -22.33 9.37 3.79
C GLY A 73 -21.49 9.75 5.03
N GLY A 74 -21.43 11.05 5.32
CA GLY A 74 -20.77 11.57 6.54
C GLY A 74 -19.24 11.64 6.50
N LEU A 75 -18.62 11.36 5.35
CA LEU A 75 -17.19 11.51 5.11
C LEU A 75 -16.95 12.47 3.94
N CYS A 76 -16.15 13.50 4.17
CA CYS A 76 -15.74 14.48 3.18
C CYS A 76 -14.26 14.29 2.82
N ILE A 77 -13.95 14.36 1.52
CA ILE A 77 -12.57 14.29 1.03
C ILE A 77 -12.02 15.71 0.93
N ALA A 78 -11.03 16.01 1.75
CA ALA A 78 -10.38 17.32 1.80
C ALA A 78 -9.63 17.62 0.50
N GLN A 79 -8.84 16.64 0.07
CA GLN A 79 -8.11 16.67 -1.18
C GLN A 79 -7.72 15.25 -1.59
N SER A 80 -7.50 15.10 -2.90
CA SER A 80 -6.91 13.91 -3.49
C SER A 80 -5.60 14.29 -4.16
N ILE A 81 -4.50 13.76 -3.62
CA ILE A 81 -3.15 14.00 -4.12
C ILE A 81 -2.69 12.75 -4.85
N LYS A 82 -2.05 12.94 -6.00
CA LYS A 82 -1.39 11.86 -6.76
C LYS A 82 0.11 12.01 -6.64
N ILE A 83 0.80 10.90 -6.43
CA ILE A 83 2.26 10.79 -6.47
C ILE A 83 2.62 10.36 -7.89
N PRO A 84 3.40 11.14 -8.64
CA PRO A 84 3.79 10.78 -10.00
C PRO A 84 4.56 9.46 -10.03
N ARG A 85 4.41 8.67 -11.10
CA ARG A 85 5.08 7.36 -11.26
C ARG A 85 6.60 7.46 -11.20
N GLU A 86 7.14 8.57 -11.70
CA GLU A 86 8.57 8.90 -11.64
C GLU A 86 8.74 10.23 -10.88
N PRO A 87 8.71 10.19 -9.54
CA PRO A 87 8.73 11.40 -8.73
C PRO A 87 10.12 12.05 -8.79
N ARG A 88 10.15 13.34 -9.14
CA ARG A 88 11.38 14.14 -9.14
C ARG A 88 11.85 14.41 -7.70
N PRO A 89 13.14 14.74 -7.49
CA PRO A 89 13.61 15.19 -6.20
C PRO A 89 12.74 16.34 -5.64
N GLY A 90 12.35 16.21 -4.37
CA GLY A 90 11.48 17.18 -3.68
C GLY A 90 9.98 17.01 -3.90
N GLU A 91 9.53 16.07 -4.74
CA GLU A 91 8.10 15.88 -4.99
C GLU A 91 7.33 15.43 -3.74
N PHE A 92 7.90 14.54 -2.93
CA PHE A 92 7.30 14.11 -1.66
C PHE A 92 7.18 15.25 -0.64
N MET A 93 8.14 16.19 -0.62
CA MET A 93 8.01 17.40 0.21
C MET A 93 6.85 18.28 -0.24
N LYS A 94 6.59 18.37 -1.55
CA LYS A 94 5.39 19.06 -2.06
C LYS A 94 4.10 18.33 -1.69
N VAL A 95 4.09 17.00 -1.73
CA VAL A 95 2.95 16.19 -1.27
C VAL A 95 2.62 16.52 0.17
N ILE A 96 3.63 16.54 1.06
CA ILE A 96 3.45 16.92 2.46
C ILE A 96 2.98 18.38 2.59
N GLY A 97 3.56 19.32 1.83
CA GLY A 97 3.14 20.71 1.79
C GLY A 97 1.66 20.86 1.40
N ARG A 98 1.22 20.12 0.38
CA ARG A 98 -0.19 20.07 -0.04
C ARG A 98 -1.08 19.49 1.05
N LEU A 99 -0.70 18.39 1.70
CA LEU A 99 -1.46 17.84 2.83
C LEU A 99 -1.67 18.89 3.94
N MET A 100 -0.67 19.74 4.18
CA MET A 100 -0.75 20.82 5.17
C MET A 100 -1.65 22.00 4.76
N GLU A 101 -1.96 22.19 3.46
CA GLU A 101 -2.97 23.17 3.01
C GLU A 101 -4.34 22.86 3.62
N THR A 102 -4.62 21.58 3.91
CA THR A 102 -5.79 21.12 4.66
C THR A 102 -5.37 20.50 6.00
N SER A 103 -4.58 21.22 6.80
CA SER A 103 -4.03 20.75 8.09
C SER A 103 -5.06 20.24 9.12
N THR A 104 -6.35 20.57 8.96
CA THR A 104 -7.44 20.02 9.78
C THR A 104 -7.77 18.57 9.42
N ALA A 105 -7.50 18.13 8.19
CA ALA A 105 -7.66 16.76 7.71
C ALA A 105 -6.44 15.92 8.10
N ARG A 106 -6.36 15.55 9.39
CA ARG A 106 -5.25 14.75 9.93
C ARG A 106 -5.24 13.30 9.43
N GLY A 107 -6.41 12.75 9.12
CA GLY A 107 -6.55 11.40 8.57
C GLY A 107 -6.18 11.37 7.09
N VAL A 108 -5.25 10.49 6.72
CA VAL A 108 -4.78 10.32 5.33
C VAL A 108 -4.94 8.86 4.90
N VAL A 109 -5.71 8.66 3.85
CA VAL A 109 -5.97 7.36 3.23
C VAL A 109 -4.97 7.14 2.10
N LEU A 110 -4.18 6.07 2.19
CA LEU A 110 -3.08 5.77 1.26
C LEU A 110 -3.45 4.57 0.38
N PHE A 111 -3.48 4.78 -0.93
CA PHE A 111 -3.41 3.74 -1.96
C PHE A 111 -2.13 3.96 -2.78
N ALA A 112 -1.00 3.62 -2.17
CA ALA A 112 0.32 3.87 -2.73
C ALA A 112 1.16 2.60 -2.71
N ASN A 113 2.14 2.49 -3.59
CA ASN A 113 3.10 1.39 -3.56
C ASN A 113 4.05 1.52 -2.33
N GLU A 114 4.80 0.46 -2.05
CA GLU A 114 5.65 0.38 -0.86
C GLU A 114 6.70 1.49 -0.79
N ASP A 115 7.38 1.76 -1.91
CA ASP A 115 8.41 2.80 -2.00
C ASP A 115 7.84 4.20 -1.78
N ASP A 116 6.68 4.51 -2.37
CA ASP A 116 6.02 5.79 -2.21
C ASP A 116 5.56 6.01 -0.77
N ILE A 117 5.03 4.97 -0.11
CA ILE A 117 4.65 5.04 1.32
C ILE A 117 5.87 5.39 2.16
N ARG A 118 6.98 4.68 1.96
CA ARG A 118 8.23 4.95 2.68
C ARG A 118 8.66 6.41 2.50
N ARG A 119 8.71 6.89 1.26
CA ARG A 119 9.16 8.25 0.93
C ARG A 119 8.22 9.34 1.45
N VAL A 120 6.92 9.06 1.55
CA VAL A 120 5.95 9.96 2.20
C VAL A 120 6.23 10.05 3.70
N LEU A 121 6.49 8.93 4.37
CA LEU A 121 6.85 8.90 5.79
C LEU A 121 8.19 9.60 6.06
N GLU A 122 9.18 9.41 5.18
CA GLU A 122 10.46 10.14 5.22
C GLU A 122 10.23 11.65 5.09
N ALA A 123 9.44 12.09 4.11
CA ALA A 123 9.14 13.50 3.91
C ALA A 123 8.37 14.11 5.10
N ALA A 124 7.42 13.38 5.69
CA ALA A 124 6.71 13.81 6.89
C ALA A 124 7.66 13.99 8.08
N THR A 125 8.62 13.07 8.23
CA THR A 125 9.67 13.14 9.27
C THR A 125 10.58 14.34 9.06
N LEU A 126 11.07 14.55 7.83
CA LEU A 126 11.92 15.69 7.46
C LEU A 126 11.22 17.04 7.65
N ALA A 127 9.90 17.08 7.48
CA ALA A 127 9.09 18.27 7.73
C ALA A 127 8.76 18.49 9.22
N ASN A 128 9.26 17.65 10.14
CA ASN A 128 8.89 17.64 11.56
C ASN A 128 7.38 17.48 11.81
N LEU A 129 6.71 16.69 10.97
CA LEU A 129 5.27 16.41 11.05
C LEU A 129 4.98 14.98 11.54
N SER A 130 5.97 14.30 12.12
CA SER A 130 5.76 13.02 12.80
C SER A 130 4.67 13.15 13.87
N GLY A 131 3.69 12.25 13.83
CA GLY A 131 2.51 12.28 14.71
C GLY A 131 1.44 13.33 14.37
N HIS A 132 1.65 14.19 13.37
CA HIS A 132 0.60 15.10 12.90
C HIS A 132 -0.49 14.34 12.13
N PHE A 133 -0.08 13.55 11.15
CA PHE A 133 -0.96 12.74 10.32
C PHE A 133 -1.26 11.37 10.95
N SER A 134 -2.42 10.82 10.62
CA SER A 134 -2.83 9.46 10.97
C SER A 134 -3.14 8.70 9.69
N TRP A 135 -2.45 7.58 9.46
CA TRP A 135 -2.45 6.89 8.19
C TRP A 135 -3.43 5.72 8.18
N VAL A 136 -4.21 5.59 7.11
CA VAL A 136 -4.95 4.36 6.78
C VAL A 136 -4.42 3.82 5.46
N GLY A 137 -3.60 2.77 5.53
CA GLY A 137 -2.88 2.21 4.38
C GLY A 137 -3.59 1.04 3.71
N SER A 138 -3.45 0.96 2.40
CA SER A 138 -3.87 -0.17 1.58
C SER A 138 -3.00 -1.43 1.81
N ASP A 139 -3.41 -2.53 1.19
CA ASP A 139 -2.75 -3.85 1.22
C ASP A 139 -1.31 -3.89 0.69
N SER A 140 -0.92 -2.91 -0.12
CA SER A 140 0.48 -2.71 -0.51
C SER A 140 1.41 -2.48 0.68
N TRP A 141 0.94 -1.80 1.72
CA TRP A 141 1.61 -1.69 3.02
C TRP A 141 1.39 -2.97 3.83
N GLY A 142 0.13 -3.32 4.07
CA GLY A 142 -0.25 -4.51 4.82
C GLY A 142 0.55 -4.67 6.12
N ALA A 143 1.22 -5.81 6.28
CA ALA A 143 2.06 -6.12 7.44
C ALA A 143 3.58 -6.03 7.15
N LYS A 144 3.98 -5.28 6.12
CA LYS A 144 5.39 -5.19 5.72
C LYS A 144 6.16 -4.20 6.58
N MET A 145 7.40 -4.57 6.93
CA MET A 145 8.31 -3.73 7.70
C MET A 145 9.10 -2.72 6.85
N ALA A 146 9.38 -3.04 5.59
CA ALA A 146 10.19 -2.20 4.69
C ALA A 146 9.75 -0.72 4.61
N PRO A 147 8.44 -0.38 4.48
CA PRO A 147 8.04 1.03 4.42
C PRO A 147 8.16 1.78 5.76
N VAL A 148 8.27 1.09 6.90
CA VAL A 148 8.29 1.70 8.24
C VAL A 148 9.65 1.66 8.93
N GLN A 149 10.57 0.83 8.46
CA GLN A 149 11.88 0.64 9.10
C GLN A 149 12.66 1.96 9.18
N GLY A 150 12.96 2.42 10.40
CA GLY A 150 13.61 3.70 10.69
C GLY A 150 12.68 4.92 10.64
N LEU A 151 11.37 4.72 10.47
CA LEU A 151 10.32 5.75 10.35
C LEU A 151 9.15 5.46 11.29
N GLU A 152 9.40 4.71 12.36
CA GLU A 152 8.39 4.17 13.26
C GLU A 152 7.55 5.29 13.90
N GLU A 153 8.19 6.40 14.29
CA GLU A 153 7.51 7.57 14.85
C GLU A 153 6.55 8.24 13.85
N ALA A 154 6.90 8.28 12.56
CA ALA A 154 6.02 8.83 11.54
C ALA A 154 4.86 7.88 11.19
N ALA A 155 5.10 6.57 11.26
CA ALA A 155 4.10 5.53 11.02
C ALA A 155 3.27 5.18 12.26
N HIS A 156 3.59 5.75 13.43
CA HIS A 156 2.97 5.37 14.69
C HIS A 156 1.45 5.54 14.66
N GLY A 157 0.72 4.48 15.03
CA GLY A 157 -0.74 4.46 15.03
C GLY A 157 -1.38 4.29 13.65
N ALA A 158 -0.59 4.02 12.60
CA ALA A 158 -1.13 3.67 11.29
C ALA A 158 -1.98 2.39 11.36
N ILE A 159 -3.09 2.40 10.62
CA ILE A 159 -3.93 1.22 10.42
C ILE A 159 -3.78 0.80 8.96
N THR A 160 -3.44 -0.46 8.72
CA THR A 160 -3.28 -0.98 7.36
C THR A 160 -4.25 -2.12 7.12
N ILE A 161 -4.66 -2.28 5.87
CA ILE A 161 -5.48 -3.41 5.44
C ILE A 161 -4.54 -4.51 4.93
N LEU A 162 -4.86 -5.76 5.24
CA LEU A 162 -4.18 -6.92 4.66
C LEU A 162 -5.24 -7.97 4.33
N PRO A 163 -5.31 -8.48 3.09
CA PRO A 163 -6.15 -9.62 2.78
C PRO A 163 -5.84 -10.80 3.68
N LYS A 164 -6.87 -11.54 4.09
CA LYS A 164 -6.69 -12.70 4.97
C LYS A 164 -5.77 -13.72 4.30
N ARG A 165 -4.64 -14.01 4.94
CA ARG A 165 -3.71 -15.06 4.54
C ARG A 165 -3.84 -16.28 5.44
N ALA A 166 -3.53 -17.44 4.90
CA ALA A 166 -3.41 -18.70 5.63
C ALA A 166 -1.97 -19.20 5.54
N SER A 167 -1.45 -19.74 6.64
CA SER A 167 -0.17 -20.44 6.62
C SER A 167 -0.29 -21.71 5.80
N VAL A 168 0.71 -21.98 4.98
CA VAL A 168 0.79 -23.22 4.18
C VAL A 168 1.63 -24.23 4.96
N PRO A 169 1.04 -25.33 5.47
CA PRO A 169 1.79 -26.32 6.23
C PRO A 169 2.98 -26.86 5.43
N GLY A 170 4.15 -26.92 6.06
CA GLY A 170 5.40 -27.40 5.46
C GLY A 170 6.14 -26.41 4.57
N PHE A 171 5.57 -25.24 4.25
CA PHE A 171 6.28 -24.23 3.45
C PHE A 171 7.48 -23.66 4.19
N ASP A 172 7.35 -23.35 5.47
CA ASP A 172 8.43 -22.80 6.29
C ASP A 172 9.59 -23.81 6.40
N GLU A 173 9.28 -25.09 6.64
CA GLU A 173 10.29 -26.17 6.65
C GLU A 173 10.98 -26.31 5.29
N TYR A 174 10.23 -26.33 4.20
CA TYR A 174 10.78 -26.38 2.85
C TYR A 174 11.72 -25.20 2.56
N PHE A 175 11.29 -23.97 2.89
CA PHE A 175 12.00 -22.74 2.57
C PHE A 175 13.27 -22.60 3.43
N THR A 176 13.18 -22.85 4.74
CA THR A 176 14.31 -22.76 5.67
C THR A 176 15.33 -23.90 5.48
N SER A 177 14.93 -25.04 4.91
CA SER A 177 15.88 -26.11 4.58
C SER A 177 16.70 -25.85 3.31
N ARG A 178 16.46 -24.75 2.57
CA ARG A 178 17.20 -24.45 1.34
C ARG A 178 18.60 -23.95 1.66
N SER A 179 19.58 -24.41 0.90
CA SER A 179 20.97 -23.96 0.95
C SER A 179 21.53 -23.78 -0.46
N LEU A 180 22.66 -23.08 -0.58
CA LEU A 180 23.35 -22.89 -1.86
C LEU A 180 23.73 -24.22 -2.53
N GLU A 181 23.99 -25.25 -1.73
CA GLU A 181 24.34 -26.59 -2.22
C GLU A 181 23.13 -27.32 -2.83
N ASN A 182 21.95 -27.15 -2.22
CA ASN A 182 20.75 -27.94 -2.51
C ASN A 182 19.70 -27.21 -3.37
N ASN A 183 19.85 -25.91 -3.63
CA ASN A 183 18.91 -25.10 -4.39
C ASN A 183 19.47 -24.62 -5.74
N ARG A 184 19.73 -25.57 -6.65
CA ARG A 184 20.33 -25.26 -7.97
C ARG A 184 19.34 -24.80 -9.05
N ARG A 185 18.04 -24.91 -8.78
CA ARG A 185 16.99 -24.56 -9.76
C ARG A 185 16.71 -23.06 -9.79
N ASN A 186 16.82 -22.39 -8.66
CA ASN A 186 16.51 -20.97 -8.55
C ASN A 186 17.77 -20.14 -8.84
N LEU A 187 17.81 -19.51 -10.01
CA LEU A 187 18.94 -18.69 -10.46
C LEU A 187 19.15 -17.44 -9.58
N TRP A 188 18.10 -16.93 -8.95
CA TRP A 188 18.15 -15.76 -8.07
C TRP A 188 18.50 -16.11 -6.63
N PHE A 189 18.67 -17.39 -6.30
CA PHE A 189 18.91 -17.79 -4.90
C PHE A 189 20.29 -17.36 -4.39
N HIS A 190 21.29 -17.28 -5.28
CA HIS A 190 22.62 -16.76 -4.93
C HIS A 190 22.55 -15.28 -4.54
N GLU A 191 21.90 -14.47 -5.38
CA GLU A 191 21.69 -13.03 -5.15
C GLU A 191 20.88 -12.79 -3.86
N PHE A 192 19.79 -13.53 -3.68
CA PHE A 192 19.01 -13.50 -2.43
C PHE A 192 19.86 -13.81 -1.20
N TRP A 193 20.74 -14.82 -1.27
CA TRP A 193 21.58 -15.21 -0.15
C TRP A 193 22.64 -14.16 0.18
N GLU A 194 23.26 -13.55 -0.83
CA GLU A 194 24.21 -12.46 -0.63
C GLU A 194 23.54 -11.24 0.02
N ASP A 195 22.33 -10.88 -0.43
CA ASP A 195 21.54 -9.76 0.09
C ASP A 195 21.07 -10.00 1.53
N ASP A 196 20.45 -11.15 1.81
CA ASP A 196 19.87 -11.47 3.12
C ASP A 196 20.94 -11.63 4.22
N PHE A 197 22.09 -12.22 3.88
CA PHE A 197 23.20 -12.43 4.82
C PHE A 197 24.28 -11.33 4.75
N ASN A 198 24.11 -10.32 3.90
CA ASN A 198 25.07 -9.24 3.65
C ASN A 198 26.50 -9.76 3.44
N CYS A 199 26.63 -10.74 2.55
CA CYS A 199 27.89 -11.45 2.26
C CYS A 199 28.14 -11.53 0.75
N ARG A 200 29.29 -12.11 0.36
CA ARG A 200 29.63 -12.35 -1.04
C ARG A 200 30.10 -13.79 -1.22
N LEU A 201 29.52 -14.48 -2.19
CA LEU A 201 29.73 -15.91 -2.50
C LEU A 201 30.82 -16.13 -3.56
#